data_AF-A0A7V3D5A8-F1
#
_entry.id   AF-A0A7V3D5A8-F1
#
_cell.length_a   1.000
_cell.length_b   1.000
_cell.length_c   1.000
_cell.angle_alpha   90.00
_cell.angle_beta   90.00
_cell.angle_gamma   90.00
#
_symmetry.space_group_name_H-M   'P 1'
#
loop_
_entity.id
_entity.type
_entity.pdbx_description
1 polymer ?
#
loop_
_entity_poly.entity_id
_entity_poly.type
_entity_poly.pdbx_seq_one_letter_code
_entity_poly.pdbx_strand_id
1 'polypeptide(L)'
;ELLRRREELKKSYGGSPPVELDRPIREALNQVLALEKKNEHVLMHSHLRLLQRLTHEAFHAYLADNVFPDHKGRLPPWLDEGLAQIFETALLEGGELSLGPLHMPRLEALRKALRKDGLMPLTRLLQASRRDFQVAHAADKQVSNEYYLASWALAWYLTFDRKVLGSRELEEYLRALARGDNPLTAFRKLVGQSLEEFEKEFRWHMDNVGPDGNLARQPPKK
;
A
#
# COMPACT_ATOMS: atom_id res chain seq x y z
N GLU A 1 5.45 -41.67 -4.55
CA GLU A 1 5.90 -42.75 -3.65
C GLU A 1 4.83 -43.23 -2.68
N LEU A 2 4.37 -42.43 -1.72
CA LEU A 2 3.37 -42.84 -0.71
C LEU A 2 2.04 -43.37 -1.30
N LEU A 3 1.52 -42.72 -2.35
CA LEU A 3 0.32 -43.19 -3.06
C LEU A 3 0.53 -44.57 -3.70
N ARG A 4 1.71 -44.81 -4.28
CA ARG A 4 2.09 -46.09 -4.89
C ARG A 4 2.18 -47.18 -3.82
N ARG A 5 2.86 -46.89 -2.71
CA ARG A 5 2.99 -47.80 -1.56
C ARG A 5 1.63 -48.15 -0.93
N ARG A 6 0.71 -47.19 -0.88
CA ARG A 6 -0.68 -47.43 -0.42
C ARG A 6 -1.45 -48.34 -1.37
N GLU A 7 -1.28 -48.14 -2.68
CA GLU A 7 -1.95 -48.94 -3.71
C GLU A 7 -1.42 -50.38 -3.74
N GLU A 8 -0.12 -50.57 -3.60
CA GLU A 8 0.51 -51.87 -3.42
C GLU A 8 0.00 -52.57 -2.16
N LEU A 9 -0.08 -51.85 -1.03
CA LEU A 9 -0.66 -52.36 0.20
C LEU A 9 -2.11 -52.80 0.01
N LYS A 10 -2.95 -52.01 -0.69
CA LYS A 10 -4.32 -52.43 -1.00
C LYS A 10 -4.38 -53.69 -1.86
N LYS A 11 -3.53 -53.80 -2.89
CA LYS A 11 -3.46 -54.97 -3.76
C LYS A 11 -3.07 -56.24 -2.99
N SER A 12 -2.15 -56.14 -2.04
CA SER A 12 -1.72 -57.28 -1.20
C SER A 12 -2.79 -57.80 -0.24
N TYR A 13 -3.80 -56.98 0.10
CA TYR A 13 -4.86 -57.32 1.05
C TYR A 13 -6.28 -57.29 0.44
N GLY A 14 -6.40 -57.53 -0.88
CA GLY A 14 -7.71 -57.63 -1.54
C GLY A 14 -8.57 -56.37 -1.45
N GLY A 15 -7.94 -55.19 -1.35
CA GLY A 15 -8.59 -53.87 -1.27
C GLY A 15 -8.74 -53.30 0.14
N SER A 16 -8.60 -54.12 1.19
CA SER A 16 -8.86 -53.74 2.59
C SER A 16 -7.66 -54.05 3.51
N PRO A 17 -6.60 -53.24 3.49
CA PRO A 17 -5.42 -53.47 4.31
C PRO A 17 -5.67 -53.22 5.81
N PRO A 18 -4.92 -53.89 6.72
CA PRO A 18 -4.98 -53.65 8.15
C PRO A 18 -4.78 -52.16 8.51
N VAL A 19 -5.53 -51.68 9.49
CA VAL A 19 -5.57 -50.27 9.87
C VAL A 19 -4.20 -49.79 10.34
N GLU A 20 -3.45 -50.64 11.06
CA GLU A 20 -2.12 -50.36 11.60
C GLU A 20 -1.09 -50.09 10.49
N LEU A 21 -1.26 -50.73 9.32
CA LEU A 21 -0.37 -50.58 8.17
C LEU A 21 -0.79 -49.42 7.25
N ASP A 22 -2.09 -49.16 7.07
CA ASP A 22 -2.58 -48.05 6.23
C ASP A 22 -2.58 -46.70 6.98
N ARG A 23 -2.67 -46.69 8.32
CA ARG A 23 -2.73 -45.44 9.11
C ARG A 23 -1.48 -44.55 8.92
N PRO A 24 -0.23 -45.03 9.07
CA PRO A 24 0.94 -44.18 8.88
C PRO A 24 1.05 -43.60 7.47
N ILE A 25 0.67 -44.38 6.45
CA ILE A 25 0.67 -43.91 5.06
C ILE A 25 -0.40 -42.83 4.84
N ARG A 26 -1.61 -43.03 5.41
CA ARG A 26 -2.68 -42.02 5.38
C ARG A 26 -2.29 -40.73 6.09
N GLU A 27 -1.70 -40.83 7.29
CA GLU A 27 -1.24 -39.66 8.06
C GLU A 27 -0.16 -38.89 7.29
N ALA A 28 0.82 -39.59 6.72
CA ALA A 28 1.85 -38.96 5.89
C ALA A 28 1.27 -38.28 4.64
N LEU A 29 0.30 -38.91 3.95
CA LEU A 29 -0.39 -38.29 2.82
C LEU A 29 -1.15 -37.03 3.23
N ASN A 30 -1.88 -37.07 4.34
CA ASN A 30 -2.59 -35.90 4.87
C ASN A 30 -1.61 -34.77 5.24
N GLN A 31 -0.45 -35.11 5.81
CA GLN A 31 0.59 -34.13 6.11
C GLN A 31 1.18 -33.50 4.85
N VAL A 32 1.46 -34.30 3.81
CA VAL A 32 1.94 -33.79 2.52
C VAL A 32 0.92 -32.83 1.91
N LEU A 33 -0.36 -33.21 1.84
CA LEU A 33 -1.41 -32.35 1.30
C LEU A 33 -1.57 -31.04 2.07
N ALA A 34 -1.47 -31.10 3.40
CA ALA A 34 -1.51 -29.91 4.25
C ALA A 34 -0.31 -28.98 4.00
N LEU A 35 0.88 -29.56 3.81
CA LEU A 35 2.10 -28.82 3.48
C LEU A 35 2.04 -28.22 2.07
N GLU A 36 1.53 -28.93 1.08
CA GLU A 36 1.34 -28.43 -0.29
C GLU A 36 0.42 -27.20 -0.28
N LYS A 37 -0.74 -27.28 0.38
CA LYS A 37 -1.65 -26.14 0.52
C LYS A 37 -0.99 -24.94 1.21
N LYS A 38 -0.18 -25.20 2.23
CA LYS A 38 0.58 -24.15 2.92
C LYS A 38 1.65 -23.53 2.00
N ASN A 39 2.34 -24.34 1.21
CA ASN A 39 3.36 -23.89 0.28
C ASN A 39 2.75 -23.05 -0.84
N GLU A 40 1.63 -23.48 -1.42
CA GLU A 40 0.88 -22.72 -2.42
C GLU A 40 0.49 -21.34 -1.88
N HIS A 41 -0.03 -21.30 -0.65
CA HIS A 41 -0.37 -20.05 0.01
C HIS A 41 0.85 -19.14 0.19
N VAL A 42 1.99 -19.67 0.68
CA VAL A 42 3.23 -18.90 0.87
C VAL A 42 3.77 -18.39 -0.47
N LEU A 43 3.76 -19.23 -1.51
CA LEU A 43 4.23 -18.87 -2.84
C LEU A 43 3.38 -17.76 -3.45
N MET A 44 2.05 -17.92 -3.40
CA MET A 44 1.11 -16.91 -3.88
C MET A 44 1.31 -15.57 -3.17
N HIS A 45 1.39 -15.57 -1.83
CA HIS A 45 1.63 -14.36 -1.05
C HIS A 45 2.97 -13.70 -1.37
N SER A 46 4.01 -14.50 -1.61
CA SER A 46 5.34 -13.98 -1.95
C SER A 46 5.36 -13.39 -3.36
N HIS A 47 4.68 -14.03 -4.30
CA HIS A 47 4.54 -13.54 -5.66
C HIS A 47 3.77 -12.21 -5.70
N LEU A 48 2.63 -12.11 -4.99
CA LEU A 48 1.85 -10.87 -4.92
C LEU A 48 2.66 -9.72 -4.31
N ARG A 49 3.40 -9.96 -3.22
CA ARG A 49 4.27 -8.94 -2.62
C ARG A 49 5.39 -8.50 -3.56
N LEU A 50 5.97 -9.44 -4.32
CA LEU A 50 6.99 -9.12 -5.30
C LEU A 50 6.42 -8.23 -6.40
N LEU A 51 5.26 -8.59 -6.96
CA LEU A 51 4.59 -7.81 -8.00
C LEU A 51 4.22 -6.41 -7.51
N GLN A 52 3.66 -6.29 -6.31
CA GLN A 52 3.38 -4.98 -5.69
C GLN A 52 4.65 -4.13 -5.60
N ARG A 53 5.76 -4.71 -5.12
CA ARG A 53 7.03 -3.96 -5.04
C ARG A 53 7.58 -3.61 -6.42
N LEU A 54 7.50 -4.51 -7.40
CA LEU A 54 7.94 -4.21 -8.76
C LEU A 54 7.11 -3.07 -9.38
N THR A 55 5.79 -3.06 -9.19
CA THR A 55 4.93 -1.97 -9.66
C THR A 55 5.26 -0.65 -8.97
N HIS A 56 5.54 -0.68 -7.66
CA HIS A 56 5.99 0.48 -6.90
C HIS A 56 7.28 1.07 -7.49
N GLU A 57 8.30 0.26 -7.73
CA GLU A 57 9.57 0.72 -8.30
C GLU A 57 9.44 1.13 -9.78
N ALA A 58 8.60 0.43 -10.54
CA ALA A 58 8.32 0.78 -11.93
C ALA A 58 7.64 2.15 -12.05
N PHE A 59 6.79 2.52 -11.09
CA PHE A 59 6.19 3.85 -11.02
C PHE A 59 7.26 4.93 -10.82
N HIS A 60 8.19 4.74 -9.89
CA HIS A 60 9.33 5.66 -9.68
C HIS A 60 10.15 5.84 -10.95
N ALA A 61 10.49 4.73 -11.63
CA ALA A 61 11.22 4.75 -12.88
C ALA A 61 10.45 5.51 -13.98
N TYR A 62 9.15 5.24 -14.12
CA TYR A 62 8.30 5.92 -15.10
C TYR A 62 8.26 7.43 -14.86
N LEU A 63 8.08 7.87 -13.60
CA LEU A 63 8.09 9.29 -13.25
C LEU A 63 9.41 9.95 -13.57
N ALA A 64 10.54 9.34 -13.21
CA ALA A 64 11.87 9.87 -13.45
C ALA A 64 12.16 10.04 -14.96
N ASP A 65 11.75 9.08 -15.79
CA ASP A 65 12.08 9.10 -17.21
C ASP A 65 11.10 9.93 -18.06
N ASN A 66 9.80 9.93 -17.72
CA ASN A 66 8.75 10.43 -18.62
C ASN A 66 8.07 11.71 -18.13
N VAL A 67 7.96 11.92 -16.82
CA VAL A 67 7.19 13.04 -16.25
C VAL A 67 8.10 14.13 -15.71
N PHE A 68 9.11 13.74 -14.95
CA PHE A 68 10.07 14.61 -14.26
C PHE A 68 11.53 14.26 -14.62
N PRO A 69 11.92 14.28 -15.92
CA PRO A 69 13.33 14.16 -16.29
C PRO A 69 14.14 15.28 -15.62
N ASP A 70 15.41 15.02 -15.26
CA ASP A 70 16.27 15.76 -14.31
C ASP A 70 16.27 17.32 -14.38
N HIS A 71 15.76 17.91 -15.46
CA HIS A 71 15.59 19.35 -15.66
C HIS A 71 14.23 19.93 -15.22
N LYS A 72 13.21 19.11 -14.89
CA LYS A 72 11.85 19.55 -14.52
C LYS A 72 11.57 19.55 -13.02
N GLY A 73 12.58 19.25 -12.20
CA GLY A 73 12.43 19.05 -10.75
C GLY A 73 12.08 17.61 -10.39
N ARG A 74 11.93 17.31 -9.10
CA ARG A 74 11.51 16.00 -8.58
C ARG A 74 10.32 16.18 -7.66
N LEU A 75 9.48 15.15 -7.53
CA LEU A 75 8.42 15.15 -6.54
C LEU A 75 9.01 15.23 -5.12
N PRO A 76 8.32 15.90 -4.17
CA PRO A 76 8.67 15.78 -2.78
C PRO A 76 8.50 14.32 -2.33
N PRO A 77 9.34 13.81 -1.40
CA PRO A 77 9.36 12.39 -1.04
C PRO A 77 8.00 11.81 -0.66
N TRP A 78 7.19 12.54 0.12
CA TRP A 78 5.86 12.07 0.52
C TRP A 78 4.92 11.87 -0.67
N LEU A 79 5.02 12.70 -1.71
CA LEU A 79 4.14 12.61 -2.88
C LEU A 79 4.62 11.50 -3.82
N ASP A 80 5.95 11.39 -3.99
CA ASP A 80 6.62 10.33 -4.75
C ASP A 80 6.19 8.94 -4.22
N GLU A 81 6.40 8.71 -2.92
CA GLU A 81 6.08 7.44 -2.26
C GLU A 81 4.57 7.20 -2.14
N GLY A 82 3.81 8.25 -1.82
CA GLY A 82 2.36 8.15 -1.68
C GLY A 82 1.67 7.77 -3.00
N LEU A 83 2.11 8.33 -4.13
CA LEU A 83 1.61 7.94 -5.44
C LEU A 83 2.06 6.52 -5.81
N ALA A 84 3.33 6.16 -5.60
CA ALA A 84 3.81 4.80 -5.83
C ALA A 84 2.97 3.76 -5.07
N GLN A 85 2.57 4.08 -3.84
CA GLN A 85 1.68 3.24 -3.02
C GLN A 85 0.25 3.12 -3.56
N ILE A 86 -0.26 4.09 -4.30
CA ILE A 86 -1.57 3.99 -4.98
C ILE A 86 -1.44 3.04 -6.18
N PHE A 87 -0.38 3.21 -6.98
CA PHE A 87 -0.16 2.43 -8.20
C PHE A 87 0.24 0.98 -7.93
N GLU A 88 0.94 0.65 -6.84
CA GLU A 88 1.27 -0.74 -6.52
C GLU A 88 0.05 -1.63 -6.23
N THR A 89 -1.11 -1.02 -5.98
CA THR A 89 -2.40 -1.71 -5.80
C THR A 89 -3.31 -1.60 -7.02
N ALA A 90 -2.83 -1.00 -8.12
CA ALA A 90 -3.59 -0.89 -9.35
C ALA A 90 -3.76 -2.25 -10.03
N LEU A 91 -4.95 -2.50 -10.55
CA LEU A 91 -5.28 -3.68 -11.33
C LEU A 91 -5.30 -3.30 -12.82
N LEU A 92 -4.60 -4.06 -13.65
CA LEU A 92 -4.70 -3.94 -15.10
C LEU A 92 -5.74 -4.94 -15.58
N GLU A 93 -6.94 -4.46 -15.91
CA GLU A 93 -8.04 -5.29 -16.41
C GLU A 93 -8.47 -4.80 -17.79
N GLY A 94 -8.48 -5.68 -18.79
CA GLY A 94 -8.95 -5.34 -20.15
C GLY A 94 -8.12 -4.27 -20.88
N GLY A 95 -6.89 -3.98 -20.45
CA GLY A 95 -6.06 -2.90 -20.99
C GLY A 95 -6.30 -1.53 -20.31
N GLU A 96 -7.22 -1.48 -19.34
CA GLU A 96 -7.44 -0.30 -18.51
C GLU A 96 -6.78 -0.49 -17.14
N LEU A 97 -6.12 0.57 -16.68
CA LEU A 97 -5.57 0.61 -15.33
C LEU A 97 -6.67 1.05 -14.37
N SER A 98 -7.24 0.09 -13.64
CA SER A 98 -8.15 0.36 -12.54
C SER A 98 -7.34 0.60 -11.27
N LEU A 99 -7.29 1.86 -10.83
CA LEU A 99 -6.86 2.18 -9.47
C LEU A 99 -7.98 1.63 -8.57
N GLY A 100 -7.79 0.41 -8.04
CA GLY A 100 -8.83 -0.34 -7.35
C GLY A 100 -9.40 0.40 -6.12
N PRO A 101 -10.40 -0.20 -5.44
CA PRO A 101 -10.94 0.34 -4.19
C PRO A 101 -9.82 0.59 -3.15
N LEU A 102 -10.08 1.42 -2.14
CA LEU A 102 -9.10 1.74 -1.10
C LEU A 102 -8.44 0.45 -0.58
N HIS A 103 -7.11 0.48 -0.46
CA HIS A 103 -6.36 -0.65 0.08
C HIS A 103 -6.73 -0.85 1.56
N MET A 104 -7.68 -1.75 1.81
CA MET A 104 -8.32 -1.94 3.11
C MET A 104 -7.34 -2.13 4.28
N PRO A 105 -6.27 -2.94 4.16
CA PRO A 105 -5.30 -3.07 5.24
C PRO A 105 -4.61 -1.74 5.61
N ARG A 106 -4.40 -0.84 4.64
CA ARG A 106 -3.84 0.50 4.90
C ARG A 106 -4.87 1.42 5.53
N LEU A 107 -6.11 1.41 5.03
CA LEU A 107 -7.18 2.21 5.62
C LEU A 107 -7.44 1.83 7.08
N GLU A 108 -7.41 0.54 7.40
CA GLU A 108 -7.52 0.05 8.78
C GLU A 108 -6.34 0.50 9.66
N ALA A 109 -5.11 0.40 9.14
CA ALA A 109 -3.92 0.89 9.83
C ALA A 109 -3.99 2.41 10.06
N LEU A 110 -4.43 3.17 9.06
CA LEU A 110 -4.62 4.61 9.13
C LEU A 110 -5.65 4.98 10.20
N ARG A 111 -6.83 4.36 10.17
CA ARG A 111 -7.87 4.57 11.19
C ARG A 111 -7.39 4.21 12.59
N LYS A 112 -6.59 3.16 12.73
CA LYS A 112 -5.96 2.80 14.01
C LYS A 112 -4.98 3.87 14.47
N ALA A 113 -4.21 4.47 13.56
CA ALA A 113 -3.29 5.57 13.87
C ALA A 113 -4.07 6.84 14.26
N LEU A 114 -5.10 7.21 13.49
CA LEU A 114 -5.97 8.37 13.76
C LEU A 114 -6.63 8.29 15.15
N ARG A 115 -7.21 7.14 15.52
CA ARG A 115 -7.84 6.95 16.84
C ARG A 115 -6.89 7.07 18.02
N LYS A 116 -5.59 6.84 17.80
CA LYS A 116 -4.54 6.94 18.83
C LYS A 116 -3.80 8.28 18.79
N ASP A 117 -4.25 9.20 17.93
CA ASP A 117 -3.52 10.42 17.56
C ASP A 117 -2.05 10.16 17.16
N GLY A 118 -1.82 8.97 16.58
CA GLY A 118 -0.50 8.50 16.14
C GLY A 118 -0.27 8.70 14.65
N LEU A 119 -1.17 9.36 13.92
CA LEU A 119 -0.91 9.73 12.54
C LEU A 119 0.07 10.90 12.50
N MET A 120 1.11 10.78 11.69
CA MET A 120 2.12 11.81 11.51
C MET A 120 1.50 13.16 11.13
N PRO A 121 1.83 14.25 11.86
CA PRO A 121 1.38 15.59 11.51
C PRO A 121 1.84 16.01 10.12
N LEU A 122 1.01 16.76 9.39
CA LEU A 122 1.35 17.21 8.04
C LEU A 122 2.56 18.14 8.03
N THR A 123 2.77 18.90 9.10
CA THR A 123 3.98 19.73 9.28
C THR A 123 5.25 18.91 9.13
N ARG A 124 5.31 17.75 9.79
CA ARG A 124 6.45 16.82 9.72
C ARG A 124 6.53 16.11 8.37
N LEU A 125 5.40 15.67 7.83
CA LEU A 125 5.35 14.95 6.55
C LEU A 125 5.82 15.82 5.37
N LEU A 126 5.36 17.06 5.30
CA LEU A 126 5.69 17.99 4.21
C LEU A 126 7.16 18.44 4.22
N GLN A 127 7.84 18.30 5.36
CA GLN A 127 9.26 18.60 5.53
C GLN A 127 10.15 17.36 5.44
N ALA A 128 9.57 16.19 5.18
CA ALA A 128 10.30 14.93 5.12
C ALA A 128 11.32 14.90 3.99
N SER A 129 12.46 14.30 4.28
CA SER A 129 13.52 13.98 3.32
C SER A 129 13.43 12.51 2.91
N ARG A 130 14.17 12.11 1.86
CA ARG A 130 14.25 10.70 1.44
C ARG A 130 14.80 9.77 2.54
N ARG A 131 15.59 10.30 3.48
CA ARG A 131 16.16 9.51 4.60
C ARG A 131 15.09 9.06 5.59
N ASP A 132 14.02 9.84 5.74
CA ASP A 132 12.92 9.54 6.68
C ASP A 132 12.11 8.30 6.25
N PHE A 133 12.21 7.93 4.97
CA PHE A 133 11.57 6.73 4.40
C PHE A 133 12.50 5.51 4.43
N GLN A 134 13.79 5.69 4.69
CA GLN A 134 14.76 4.59 4.72
C GLN A 134 14.76 3.88 6.09
N VAL A 135 14.89 2.55 6.06
CA VAL A 135 15.04 1.73 7.27
C VAL A 135 16.51 1.38 7.43
N ALA A 136 17.22 2.07 8.33
CA ALA A 136 18.61 1.76 8.67
C ALA A 136 18.68 0.73 9.82
N HIS A 137 17.76 0.83 10.79
CA HIS A 137 17.66 -0.06 11.95
C HIS A 137 16.24 -0.58 12.17
N ALA A 138 16.09 -1.64 12.97
CA ALA A 138 14.79 -2.24 13.26
C ALA A 138 13.80 -1.25 13.93
N ALA A 139 14.30 -0.29 14.72
CA ALA A 139 13.50 0.77 15.32
C ALA A 139 12.97 1.78 14.27
N ASP A 140 13.74 2.04 13.21
CA ASP A 140 13.36 2.96 12.13
C ASP A 140 12.24 2.41 11.26
N LYS A 141 12.04 1.08 11.30
CA LYS A 141 10.98 0.42 10.54
C LYS A 141 9.61 0.95 10.91
N GLN A 142 9.36 1.20 12.21
CA GLN A 142 8.07 1.74 12.63
C GLN A 142 7.89 3.18 12.11
N VAL A 143 8.91 4.02 12.26
CA VAL A 143 8.87 5.42 11.84
C VAL A 143 8.71 5.54 10.32
N SER A 144 9.50 4.80 9.55
CA SER A 144 9.38 4.73 8.09
C SER A 144 7.98 4.27 7.67
N ASN A 145 7.40 3.26 8.32
CA ASN A 145 6.02 2.84 8.05
C ASN A 145 4.99 3.94 8.32
N GLU A 146 5.20 4.80 9.33
CA GLU A 146 4.32 5.94 9.60
C GLU A 146 4.42 7.00 8.49
N TYR A 147 5.64 7.28 7.99
CA TYR A 147 5.84 8.15 6.82
C TYR A 147 5.12 7.61 5.57
N TYR A 148 5.29 6.33 5.26
CA TYR A 148 4.60 5.67 4.14
C TYR A 148 3.07 5.70 4.32
N LEU A 149 2.55 5.44 5.52
CA LEU A 149 1.11 5.44 5.77
C LEU A 149 0.51 6.84 5.60
N ALA A 150 1.16 7.87 6.13
CA ALA A 150 0.71 9.26 6.00
C ALA A 150 0.84 9.78 4.56
N SER A 151 1.91 9.40 3.86
CA SER A 151 2.14 9.72 2.44
C SER A 151 1.05 9.15 1.55
N TRP A 152 0.76 7.85 1.68
CA TRP A 152 -0.34 7.21 0.95
C TRP A 152 -1.68 7.89 1.22
N ALA A 153 -2.00 8.16 2.49
CA ALA A 153 -3.28 8.77 2.85
C ALA A 153 -3.43 10.17 2.24
N LEU A 154 -2.39 11.00 2.34
CA LEU A 154 -2.41 12.36 1.79
C LEU A 154 -2.46 12.34 0.26
N ALA A 155 -1.64 11.52 -0.39
CA ALA A 155 -1.64 11.39 -1.85
C ALA A 155 -2.99 10.91 -2.37
N TRP A 156 -3.61 9.92 -1.69
CA TRP A 156 -4.94 9.43 -2.04
C TRP A 156 -5.99 10.54 -1.92
N TYR A 157 -6.00 11.25 -0.79
CA TYR A 157 -6.94 12.35 -0.55
C TYR A 157 -6.81 13.46 -1.60
N LEU A 158 -5.58 13.84 -1.95
CA LEU A 158 -5.32 14.84 -2.98
C LEU A 158 -5.70 14.37 -4.39
N THR A 159 -5.56 13.07 -4.67
CA THR A 159 -5.83 12.48 -5.98
C THR A 159 -7.34 12.31 -6.22
N PHE A 160 -8.04 11.69 -5.28
CA PHE A 160 -9.41 11.23 -5.52
C PHE A 160 -10.48 12.17 -4.97
N ASP A 161 -10.26 12.76 -3.78
CA ASP A 161 -11.22 13.70 -3.18
C ASP A 161 -10.99 15.13 -3.70
N ARG A 162 -9.80 15.68 -3.46
CA ARG A 162 -9.47 17.06 -3.86
C ARG A 162 -9.20 17.22 -5.36
N LYS A 163 -8.88 16.13 -6.05
CA LYS A 163 -8.62 16.08 -7.51
C LYS A 163 -7.60 17.13 -7.98
N VAL A 164 -6.52 17.32 -7.21
CA VAL A 164 -5.50 18.33 -7.53
C VAL A 164 -4.39 17.79 -8.43
N LEU A 165 -4.37 16.49 -8.73
CA LEU A 165 -3.39 15.96 -9.69
C LEU A 165 -3.62 16.53 -11.09
N GLY A 166 -2.54 16.99 -11.72
CA GLY A 166 -2.59 17.65 -13.03
C GLY A 166 -3.15 19.07 -13.00
N SER A 167 -3.46 19.61 -11.82
CA SER A 167 -3.93 21.00 -11.69
C SER A 167 -2.76 21.98 -11.78
N ARG A 168 -3.09 23.24 -12.15
CA ARG A 168 -2.11 24.32 -12.18
C ARG A 168 -1.53 24.61 -10.80
N GLU A 169 -2.32 24.48 -9.75
CA GLU A 169 -1.92 24.69 -8.36
C GLU A 169 -0.85 23.67 -7.94
N LEU A 170 -0.98 22.42 -8.37
CA LEU A 170 0.04 21.40 -8.14
C LEU A 170 1.34 21.73 -8.89
N GLU A 171 1.26 22.17 -10.14
CA GLU A 171 2.46 22.61 -10.87
C GLU A 171 3.16 23.78 -10.16
N GLU A 172 2.39 24.76 -9.69
CA GLU A 172 2.92 25.91 -8.95
C GLU A 172 3.57 25.49 -7.61
N TYR A 173 2.95 24.54 -6.91
CA TYR A 173 3.52 23.92 -5.71
C TYR A 173 4.87 23.25 -6.00
N LEU A 174 4.94 22.41 -7.03
CA LEU A 174 6.17 21.71 -7.40
C LEU A 174 7.28 22.69 -7.83
N ARG A 175 6.93 23.74 -8.59
CA ARG A 175 7.88 24.81 -8.94
C ARG A 175 8.38 25.57 -7.72
N ALA A 176 7.52 25.80 -6.72
CA ALA A 176 7.92 26.44 -5.47
C ALA A 176 8.94 25.59 -4.71
N LEU A 177 8.69 24.28 -4.59
CA LEU A 177 9.64 23.36 -3.97
C LEU A 177 10.97 23.30 -4.73
N ALA A 178 10.93 23.28 -6.06
CA ALA A 178 12.14 23.27 -6.88
C ALA A 178 13.02 24.52 -6.70
N ARG A 179 12.43 25.66 -6.30
CA ARG A 179 13.16 26.89 -5.94
C ARG A 179 13.70 26.89 -4.50
N GLY A 180 13.34 25.91 -3.70
CA GLY A 180 13.67 25.86 -2.26
C GLY A 180 12.73 26.69 -1.39
N ASP A 181 11.52 27.04 -1.88
CA ASP A 181 10.53 27.74 -1.07
C ASP A 181 10.09 26.86 0.12
N ASN A 182 9.62 27.47 1.21
CA ASN A 182 9.16 26.74 2.38
C ASN A 182 7.98 25.80 2.02
N PRO A 183 8.08 24.48 2.29
CA PRO A 183 7.09 23.50 1.84
C PRO A 183 5.71 23.70 2.48
N LEU A 184 5.64 24.20 3.73
CA LEU A 184 4.38 24.45 4.42
C LEU A 184 3.65 25.66 3.82
N THR A 185 4.39 26.70 3.45
CA THR A 185 3.82 27.87 2.76
C THR A 185 3.37 27.50 1.35
N ALA A 186 4.17 26.73 0.61
CA ALA A 186 3.81 26.26 -0.72
C ALA A 186 2.56 25.37 -0.67
N PHE A 187 2.47 24.46 0.30
CA PHE A 187 1.33 23.56 0.43
C PHE A 187 0.03 24.30 0.78
N ARG A 188 0.08 25.32 1.65
CA ARG A 188 -1.09 26.17 1.93
C ARG A 188 -1.64 26.84 0.66
N LYS A 189 -0.76 27.24 -0.27
CA LYS A 189 -1.18 27.77 -1.58
C LYS A 189 -1.82 26.69 -2.45
N LEU A 190 -1.28 25.47 -2.45
CA LEU A 190 -1.85 24.32 -3.17
C LEU A 190 -3.30 24.05 -2.74
N VAL A 191 -3.56 24.04 -1.43
CA VAL A 191 -4.88 23.64 -0.90
C VAL A 191 -5.84 24.81 -0.71
N GLY A 192 -5.36 26.05 -0.79
CA GLY A 192 -6.18 27.27 -0.68
C GLY A 192 -6.70 27.55 0.73
N GLN A 193 -6.13 26.95 1.77
CA GLN A 193 -6.56 27.10 3.17
C GLN A 193 -5.39 26.91 4.15
N SER A 194 -5.63 27.14 5.44
CA SER A 194 -4.60 26.92 6.47
C SER A 194 -4.24 25.42 6.58
N LEU A 195 -3.03 25.15 7.08
CA LEU A 195 -2.57 23.77 7.21
C LEU A 195 -3.37 23.03 8.29
N GLU A 196 -3.76 23.75 9.34
CA GLU A 196 -4.54 23.25 10.46
C GLU A 196 -5.96 22.86 10.05
N GLU A 197 -6.64 23.72 9.28
CA GLU A 197 -7.97 23.41 8.74
C GLU A 197 -7.92 22.22 7.76
N PHE A 198 -6.92 22.22 6.87
CA PHE A 198 -6.71 21.11 5.96
C PHE A 198 -6.44 19.80 6.67
N GLU A 199 -5.56 19.78 7.66
CA GLU A 199 -5.24 18.56 8.40
C GLU A 199 -6.48 18.02 9.14
N LYS A 200 -7.31 18.90 9.70
CA LYS A 200 -8.58 18.50 10.34
C LYS A 200 -9.56 17.90 9.34
N GLU A 201 -9.76 18.55 8.18
CA GLU A 201 -10.65 18.05 7.11
C GLU A 201 -10.14 16.70 6.55
N PHE A 202 -8.85 16.61 6.26
CA PHE A 202 -8.16 15.41 5.78
C PHE A 202 -8.33 14.24 6.75
N ARG A 203 -8.01 14.44 8.04
CA ARG A 203 -8.13 13.39 9.07
C ARG A 203 -9.58 12.92 9.21
N TRP A 204 -10.54 13.86 9.19
CA TRP A 204 -11.96 13.53 9.23
C TRP A 204 -12.40 12.72 8.01
N HIS A 205 -12.00 13.14 6.80
CA HIS A 205 -12.35 12.44 5.57
C HIS A 205 -11.82 11.00 5.59
N MET A 206 -10.53 10.83 5.91
CA MET A 206 -9.92 9.51 5.91
C MET A 206 -10.48 8.57 6.99
N ASP A 207 -10.99 9.10 8.10
CA ASP A 207 -11.70 8.28 9.08
C ASP A 207 -13.07 7.82 8.55
N ASN A 208 -13.73 8.63 7.72
CA ASN A 208 -15.11 8.42 7.26
C ASN A 208 -15.26 7.89 5.82
N VAL A 209 -14.18 7.73 5.06
CA VAL A 209 -14.24 7.18 3.70
C VAL A 209 -14.57 5.68 3.71
N GLY A 210 -15.54 5.26 2.90
CA GLY A 210 -15.94 3.88 2.70
C GLY A 210 -14.94 3.10 1.85
N PRO A 211 -15.01 1.75 1.84
CA PRO A 211 -14.14 0.91 1.00
C PRO A 211 -14.21 1.22 -0.49
N ASP A 212 -15.35 1.70 -0.95
CA ASP A 212 -15.65 2.11 -2.33
C ASP A 212 -15.13 3.51 -2.67
N GLY A 213 -14.48 4.20 -1.74
CA GLY A 213 -13.99 5.57 -1.94
C GLY A 213 -15.04 6.65 -1.72
N ASN A 214 -16.29 6.29 -1.45
CA ASN A 214 -17.34 7.23 -1.14
C ASN A 214 -17.39 7.56 0.35
N LEU A 215 -17.77 8.78 0.71
CA LEU A 215 -17.94 9.17 2.10
C LEU A 215 -19.11 8.42 2.75
N ALA A 216 -18.84 7.76 3.89
CA ALA A 216 -19.88 7.10 4.67
C ALA A 216 -20.81 8.09 5.40
N ARG A 217 -20.40 9.37 5.53
CA ARG A 217 -21.13 10.45 6.21
C ARG A 217 -20.87 11.80 5.53
N GLN A 218 -21.81 12.74 5.59
CA GLN A 218 -21.57 14.11 5.10
C GLN A 218 -20.59 14.86 6.03
N PRO A 219 -19.74 15.75 5.49
CA PRO A 219 -18.81 16.55 6.29
C PRO A 219 -19.54 17.44 7.30
N PRO A 220 -18.93 17.71 8.48
CA PRO A 220 -19.48 18.68 9.41
C PRO A 220 -19.62 20.04 8.71
N LYS A 221 -20.79 20.66 8.82
CA LYS A 221 -21.02 22.01 8.27
C LYS A 221 -20.08 23.00 8.97
N LYS A 222 -19.40 23.82 8.16
CA LYS A 222 -18.54 24.93 8.61
C LYS A 222 -19.31 25.92 9.46
#